data_AF-A0A520UCN9-F1
#
_entry.id   AF-A0A520UCN9-F1
#
_cell.length_a   1.000
_cell.length_b   1.000
_cell.length_c   1.000
_cell.angle_alpha   90.00
_cell.angle_beta   90.00
_cell.angle_gamma   90.00
#
_symmetry.space_group_name_H-M   'P 1'
#
loop_
_entity.id
_entity.type
_entity.pdbx_description
1 polymer ?
#
loop_
_entity_poly.entity_id
_entity_poly.type
_entity_poly.pdbx_seq_one_letter_code
_entity_poly.pdbx_strand_id
1 'polypeptide(L)'
;MEEIKLYHYTSISHLIEIFRTGRLNISQTDKMLKVKKPGLWFSTNSEWEYSAFKRFNDGKKEFDLNKPEEFEKYIGCARLVTNLDSRFVTYAKYKYKSKAHPLVWEKMGEVGRSKGSNPDEWYATFSPLNIDNLDIEVYDNGKWYNLKKEDGELDTDLFNKNLEKTFIYKRGKELESKIEKPPSDKIDVKKPVVEEVKEEPVVEEVKEEPVVEEEPVVEEIEEEPVVEEEPVVEEVEEEPVVEEEPV
;
A
#
# COMPACT_ATOMS: atom_id res chain seq x y z
N MET A 1 17.83 24.80 -12.44
CA MET A 1 17.56 24.00 -11.22
C MET A 1 17.19 22.63 -11.72
N GLU A 2 17.85 21.58 -11.23
CA GLU A 2 17.52 20.21 -11.64
C GLU A 2 16.09 19.87 -11.22
N GLU A 3 15.32 19.25 -12.11
CA GLU A 3 13.94 18.87 -11.79
C GLU A 3 13.96 17.71 -10.80
N ILE A 4 13.35 17.92 -9.63
CA ILE A 4 13.24 16.87 -8.60
C ILE A 4 12.15 15.89 -9.05
N LYS A 5 12.53 14.62 -9.25
CA LYS A 5 11.58 13.55 -9.57
C LYS A 5 10.94 12.97 -8.32
N LEU A 6 9.70 12.53 -8.48
CA LEU A 6 8.88 11.88 -7.47
C LEU A 6 8.39 10.53 -8.00
N TYR A 7 8.45 9.51 -7.15
CA TYR A 7 8.16 8.12 -7.47
C TYR A 7 7.00 7.60 -6.60
N HIS A 8 5.97 7.06 -7.26
CA HIS A 8 4.90 6.30 -6.60
C HIS A 8 5.08 4.82 -6.91
N TYR A 9 5.46 4.04 -5.90
CA TYR A 9 5.69 2.60 -6.03
C TYR A 9 4.38 1.82 -5.91
N THR A 10 4.15 0.89 -6.82
CA THR A 10 2.93 0.09 -6.89
C THR A 10 3.22 -1.31 -7.46
N SER A 11 2.19 -2.14 -7.58
CA SER A 11 2.29 -3.44 -8.24
C SER A 11 1.73 -3.37 -9.66
N ILE A 12 2.20 -4.27 -10.53
CA ILE A 12 1.63 -4.41 -11.89
C ILE A 12 0.16 -4.79 -11.83
N SER A 13 -0.19 -5.62 -10.85
CA SER A 13 -1.59 -6.00 -10.57
C SER A 13 -2.49 -4.78 -10.33
N HIS A 14 -1.99 -3.79 -9.58
CA HIS A 14 -2.71 -2.54 -9.34
C HIS A 14 -2.61 -1.57 -10.52
N LEU A 15 -1.55 -1.66 -11.33
CA LEU A 15 -1.40 -0.87 -12.55
C LEU A 15 -2.52 -1.16 -13.57
N ILE A 16 -3.04 -2.39 -13.63
CA ILE A 16 -4.24 -2.75 -14.42
C ILE A 16 -5.42 -1.85 -14.05
N GLU A 17 -5.67 -1.66 -12.76
CA GLU A 17 -6.76 -0.82 -12.26
C GLU A 17 -6.51 0.68 -12.53
N ILE A 18 -5.26 1.12 -12.41
CA ILE A 18 -4.87 2.50 -12.73
C ILE A 18 -5.10 2.77 -14.23
N PHE A 19 -4.73 1.85 -15.12
CA PHE A 19 -5.04 1.94 -16.55
C PHE A 19 -6.54 1.97 -16.81
N ARG A 20 -7.31 1.09 -16.16
CA ARG A 20 -8.77 1.02 -16.30
C ARG A 20 -9.47 2.32 -15.89
N THR A 21 -8.98 2.97 -14.84
CA THR A 21 -9.59 4.19 -14.28
C THR A 21 -9.00 5.49 -14.85
N GLY A 22 -7.89 5.40 -15.58
CA GLY A 22 -7.12 6.52 -16.13
C GLY A 22 -6.49 7.41 -15.07
N ARG A 23 -6.46 6.98 -13.80
CA ARG A 23 -6.04 7.85 -12.69
C ARG A 23 -5.34 7.09 -11.59
N LEU A 24 -4.35 7.75 -11.00
CA LEU A 24 -3.74 7.34 -9.74
C LEU A 24 -4.54 7.97 -8.59
N ASN A 25 -5.20 7.12 -7.80
CA ASN A 25 -6.13 7.56 -6.75
C ASN A 25 -5.43 7.83 -5.40
N ILE A 26 -6.04 8.71 -4.61
CA ILE A 26 -5.63 9.00 -3.22
C ILE A 26 -5.68 7.74 -2.33
N SER A 27 -4.82 7.71 -1.31
CA SER A 27 -4.62 6.62 -0.36
C SER A 27 -5.93 6.12 0.24
N GLN A 28 -6.20 4.82 0.08
CA GLN A 28 -7.30 4.16 0.76
C GLN A 28 -7.03 4.04 2.27
N THR A 29 -5.77 3.80 2.67
CA THR A 29 -5.38 3.73 4.08
C THR A 29 -5.71 5.03 4.82
N ASP A 30 -5.37 6.18 4.24
CA ASP A 30 -5.71 7.48 4.82
C ASP A 30 -7.22 7.65 4.99
N LYS A 31 -8.04 7.15 4.04
CA LYS A 31 -9.51 7.17 4.15
C LYS A 31 -10.02 6.28 5.28
N MET A 32 -9.47 5.06 5.41
CA MET A 32 -9.82 4.14 6.49
C MET A 32 -9.46 4.72 7.86
N LEU A 33 -8.32 5.42 7.95
CA LEU A 33 -7.89 6.17 9.13
C LEU A 33 -8.63 7.51 9.33
N LYS A 34 -9.70 7.75 8.56
CA LYS A 34 -10.58 8.93 8.65
C LYS A 34 -9.81 10.26 8.51
N VAL A 35 -8.71 10.27 7.77
CA VAL A 35 -7.97 11.50 7.45
C VAL A 35 -8.84 12.37 6.54
N LYS A 36 -9.09 13.62 6.95
CA LYS A 36 -10.00 14.53 6.26
C LYS A 36 -9.56 14.86 4.83
N LYS A 37 -8.26 14.94 4.58
CA LYS A 37 -7.68 15.07 3.24
C LYS A 37 -6.65 13.97 3.02
N PRO A 38 -7.06 12.80 2.53
CA PRO A 38 -6.14 11.69 2.29
C PRO A 38 -5.12 12.05 1.22
N GLY A 39 -3.86 11.68 1.44
CA GLY A 39 -2.76 11.91 0.52
C GLY A 39 -2.71 10.88 -0.59
N LEU A 40 -2.16 11.27 -1.73
CA LEU A 40 -1.54 10.38 -2.70
C LEU A 40 -0.03 10.54 -2.55
N TRP A 41 0.63 9.45 -2.16
CA TRP A 41 1.99 9.45 -1.65
C TRP A 41 3.03 9.19 -2.75
N PHE A 42 4.15 9.88 -2.65
CA PHE A 42 5.33 9.76 -3.50
C PHE A 42 6.60 9.86 -2.64
N SER A 43 7.71 9.38 -3.18
CA SER A 43 9.04 9.52 -2.57
C SER A 43 10.02 10.14 -3.56
N THR A 44 11.05 10.85 -3.08
CA THR A 44 12.21 11.22 -3.91
C THR A 44 13.21 10.07 -4.06
N ASN A 45 13.04 8.98 -3.31
CA ASN A 45 13.88 7.80 -3.43
C ASN A 45 13.69 7.17 -4.80
N SER A 46 14.75 7.10 -5.61
CA SER A 46 14.72 6.53 -6.95
C SER A 46 15.04 5.04 -6.99
N GLU A 47 15.45 4.44 -5.89
CA GLU A 47 15.77 3.01 -5.82
C GLU A 47 14.53 2.23 -5.39
N TRP A 48 14.07 2.47 -4.16
CA TRP A 48 12.89 1.85 -3.59
C TRP A 48 12.43 2.57 -2.32
N GLU A 49 11.11 2.77 -2.20
CA GLU A 49 10.50 3.32 -0.97
C GLU A 49 10.04 2.17 -0.06
N TYR A 50 10.77 1.93 1.04
CA TYR A 50 10.50 0.83 1.96
C TYR A 50 9.14 0.93 2.68
N SER A 51 8.51 2.11 2.72
CA SER A 51 7.15 2.25 3.26
C SER A 51 6.08 1.82 2.28
N ALA A 52 6.41 1.61 1.00
CA ALA A 52 5.51 1.08 -0.01
C ALA A 52 5.29 -0.44 0.10
N PHE A 53 5.66 -1.05 1.23
CA PHE A 53 5.50 -2.48 1.49
C PHE A 53 4.04 -2.92 1.36
N LYS A 54 3.85 -4.22 1.07
CA LYS A 54 2.53 -4.84 1.03
C LYS A 54 2.51 -6.11 1.86
N ARG A 55 1.53 -6.20 2.76
CA ARG A 55 1.18 -7.46 3.41
C ARG A 55 0.65 -8.42 2.35
N PHE A 56 1.21 -9.62 2.30
CA PHE A 56 0.86 -10.63 1.32
C PHE A 56 0.68 -11.99 1.99
N ASN A 57 -0.32 -12.74 1.51
CA ASN A 57 -0.59 -14.11 1.92
C ASN A 57 -0.50 -15.03 0.69
N ASP A 58 0.40 -16.01 0.73
CA ASP A 58 0.61 -16.97 -0.37
C ASP A 58 -0.34 -18.19 -0.30
N GLY A 59 -1.27 -18.19 0.66
CA GLY A 59 -2.15 -19.29 1.02
C GLY A 59 -1.56 -20.25 2.07
N LYS A 60 -0.32 -20.03 2.52
CA LYS A 60 0.33 -20.81 3.59
C LYS A 60 0.77 -19.92 4.75
N LYS A 61 1.25 -18.72 4.46
CA LYS A 61 1.73 -17.76 5.46
C LYS A 61 1.51 -16.33 5.01
N GLU A 62 1.46 -15.45 5.99
CA GLU A 62 1.44 -14.01 5.82
C GLU A 62 2.83 -13.41 6.04
N PHE A 63 3.23 -12.47 5.20
CA PHE A 63 4.51 -11.78 5.28
C PHE A 63 4.43 -10.40 4.61
N ASP A 64 5.46 -9.56 4.82
CA ASP A 64 5.59 -8.29 4.09
C ASP A 64 6.44 -8.51 2.85
N LEU A 65 5.98 -7.99 1.72
CA LEU A 65 6.82 -7.69 0.56
C LEU A 65 7.43 -6.32 0.83
N ASN A 66 8.74 -6.23 1.03
CA ASN A 66 9.42 -4.97 1.37
C ASN A 66 10.60 -4.64 0.43
N LYS A 67 10.77 -5.41 -0.64
CA LYS A 67 11.81 -5.21 -1.66
C LYS A 67 11.23 -5.29 -3.08
N PRO A 68 11.82 -4.59 -4.05
CA PRO A 68 11.33 -4.62 -5.42
C PRO A 68 11.39 -6.02 -6.05
N GLU A 69 12.38 -6.85 -5.70
CA GLU A 69 12.48 -8.24 -6.17
C GLU A 69 11.34 -9.12 -5.63
N GLU A 70 10.91 -8.86 -4.40
CA GLU A 70 9.78 -9.56 -3.80
C GLU A 70 8.48 -9.15 -4.49
N PHE A 71 8.29 -7.85 -4.74
CA PHE A 71 7.16 -7.37 -5.53
C PHE A 71 7.15 -8.02 -6.92
N GLU A 72 8.28 -7.95 -7.64
CA GLU A 72 8.47 -8.53 -8.97
C GLU A 72 8.05 -10.01 -9.01
N LYS A 73 8.46 -10.78 -8.00
CA LYS A 73 8.12 -12.20 -7.86
C LYS A 73 6.65 -12.44 -7.56
N TYR A 74 6.05 -11.71 -6.62
CA TYR A 74 4.73 -12.07 -6.09
C TYR A 74 3.57 -11.39 -6.82
N ILE A 75 3.69 -10.10 -7.15
CA ILE A 75 2.58 -9.24 -7.63
C ILE A 75 2.97 -8.31 -8.79
N GLY A 76 4.22 -8.38 -9.25
CA GLY A 76 4.85 -7.48 -10.20
C GLY A 76 5.18 -6.14 -9.55
N CYS A 77 6.26 -5.50 -9.98
CA CYS A 77 6.72 -4.23 -9.41
C CYS A 77 6.72 -3.13 -10.49
N ALA A 78 6.06 -2.03 -10.19
CA ALA A 78 5.95 -0.88 -11.09
C ALA A 78 6.04 0.42 -10.29
N ARG A 79 6.31 1.53 -10.97
CA ARG A 79 6.21 2.86 -10.39
C ARG A 79 5.70 3.88 -11.39
N LEU A 80 5.06 4.92 -10.86
CA LEU A 80 4.68 6.10 -11.63
C LEU A 80 5.62 7.25 -11.25
N VAL A 81 6.12 7.96 -12.25
CA VAL A 81 7.12 9.02 -12.09
C VAL A 81 6.54 10.35 -12.53
N THR A 82 6.85 11.40 -11.78
CA THR A 82 6.47 12.77 -12.11
C THR A 82 7.48 13.75 -11.57
N ASN A 83 7.39 15.01 -12.00
CA ASN A 83 8.21 16.09 -11.47
C ASN A 83 7.54 16.75 -10.27
N LEU A 84 8.34 17.14 -9.29
CA LEU A 84 7.89 17.95 -8.17
C LEU A 84 7.38 19.30 -8.68
N ASP A 85 6.16 19.63 -8.29
CA ASP A 85 5.54 20.93 -8.54
C ASP A 85 4.73 21.41 -7.33
N SER A 86 4.07 22.57 -7.48
CA SER A 86 3.30 23.23 -6.42
C SER A 86 2.13 22.42 -5.83
N ARG A 87 1.68 21.33 -6.48
CA ARG A 87 0.61 20.46 -5.99
C ARG A 87 1.06 19.60 -4.81
N PHE A 88 2.36 19.32 -4.74
CA PHE A 88 2.94 18.44 -3.73
C PHE A 88 3.30 19.19 -2.45
N VAL A 89 3.19 18.48 -1.34
CA VAL A 89 3.71 18.91 -0.04
C VAL A 89 4.61 17.87 0.57
N THR A 90 5.63 18.31 1.27
CA THR A 90 6.48 17.44 2.07
C THR A 90 5.69 16.80 3.21
N TYR A 91 6.18 15.69 3.73
CA TYR A 91 5.63 15.03 4.91
C TYR A 91 5.47 15.96 6.12
N ALA A 92 6.49 16.79 6.38
CA ALA A 92 6.44 17.79 7.45
C ALA A 92 5.27 18.79 7.31
N LYS A 93 4.88 19.12 6.08
CA LYS A 93 3.73 19.99 5.77
C LYS A 93 2.41 19.20 5.68
N TYR A 94 2.47 17.90 5.39
CA TYR A 94 1.29 17.04 5.29
C TYR A 94 0.47 17.07 6.58
N LYS A 95 1.07 16.93 7.76
CA LYS A 95 0.33 16.91 9.05
C LYS A 95 -0.61 18.10 9.25
N TYR A 96 -0.22 19.28 8.80
CA TYR A 96 -1.04 20.50 8.90
C TYR A 96 -2.12 20.55 7.81
N LYS A 97 -1.78 20.13 6.59
CA LYS A 97 -2.70 20.23 5.43
C LYS A 97 -3.73 19.11 5.38
N SER A 98 -3.34 17.89 5.76
CA SER A 98 -4.18 16.69 5.75
C SER A 98 -5.30 16.75 6.78
N LYS A 99 -5.06 17.50 7.87
CA LYS A 99 -5.89 17.51 9.09
C LYS A 99 -6.03 16.09 9.67
N ALA A 100 -5.01 15.26 9.52
CA ALA A 100 -4.90 13.99 10.20
C ALA A 100 -4.73 14.23 11.71
N HIS A 101 -5.21 13.29 12.52
CA HIS A 101 -4.94 13.30 13.96
C HIS A 101 -3.42 13.19 14.21
N PRO A 102 -2.84 13.86 15.22
CA PRO A 102 -1.41 13.82 15.48
C PRO A 102 -0.81 12.40 15.53
N LEU A 103 -1.47 11.50 16.27
CA LEU A 103 -1.08 10.10 16.37
C LEU A 103 -0.99 9.37 15.00
N VAL A 104 -1.82 9.73 14.02
CA VAL A 104 -1.83 9.06 12.71
C VAL A 104 -0.54 9.36 11.94
N TRP A 105 -0.15 10.64 11.85
CA TRP A 105 1.07 11.00 11.12
C TRP A 105 2.32 10.68 11.93
N GLU A 106 2.29 10.72 13.25
CA GLU A 106 3.44 10.24 14.06
C GLU A 106 3.65 8.75 13.82
N LYS A 107 2.59 7.94 13.93
CA LYS A 107 2.68 6.50 13.75
C LYS A 107 3.07 6.09 12.33
N MET A 108 2.53 6.80 11.32
CA MET A 108 2.92 6.56 9.93
C MET A 108 4.43 6.77 9.73
N GLY A 109 5.00 7.82 10.32
CA GLY A 109 6.43 8.11 10.23
C GLY A 109 7.29 7.08 10.97
N GLU A 110 6.85 6.65 12.15
CA GLU A 110 7.48 5.57 12.91
C GLU A 110 7.50 4.25 12.13
N VAL A 111 6.35 3.84 11.58
CA VAL A 111 6.23 2.61 10.80
C VAL A 111 7.14 2.68 9.59
N GLY A 112 7.11 3.78 8.83
CA GLY A 112 8.02 3.98 7.70
C GLY A 112 9.49 3.84 8.09
N ARG A 113 9.92 4.53 9.15
CA ARG A 113 11.30 4.44 9.67
C ARG A 113 11.68 3.01 10.08
N SER A 114 10.79 2.30 10.78
CA SER A 114 11.04 0.91 11.18
C SER A 114 11.17 -0.07 10.00
N LYS A 115 10.61 0.29 8.84
CA LYS A 115 10.79 -0.47 7.58
C LYS A 115 12.05 -0.09 6.80
N GLY A 116 12.75 0.98 7.21
CA GLY A 116 13.95 1.50 6.54
C GLY A 116 13.71 2.73 5.66
N SER A 117 12.55 3.36 5.76
CA SER A 117 12.19 4.54 4.95
C SER A 117 12.72 5.83 5.56
N ASN A 118 12.89 6.86 4.74
CA ASN A 118 13.16 8.21 5.19
C ASN A 118 11.94 9.12 4.92
N PRO A 119 11.14 9.49 5.94
CA PRO A 119 9.97 10.36 5.76
C PRO A 119 10.27 11.77 5.20
N ASP A 120 11.52 12.24 5.25
CA ASP A 120 11.90 13.52 4.64
C ASP A 120 11.90 13.45 3.10
N GLU A 121 11.96 12.24 2.53
CA GLU A 121 11.82 11.98 1.10
C GLU A 121 10.36 11.93 0.66
N TRP A 122 9.41 11.92 1.59
CA TRP A 122 8.00 11.72 1.26
C TRP A 122 7.30 13.02 0.88
N TYR A 123 6.55 12.91 -0.21
CA TYR A 123 5.68 13.96 -0.73
C TYR A 123 4.26 13.43 -0.89
N ALA A 124 3.28 14.31 -0.72
CA ALA A 124 1.88 14.00 -0.94
C ALA A 124 1.20 15.06 -1.78
N THR A 125 0.26 14.64 -2.62
CA THR A 125 -0.78 15.50 -3.19
C THR A 125 -2.15 15.09 -2.62
N PHE A 126 -3.11 16.02 -2.57
CA PHE A 126 -4.47 15.76 -2.06
C PHE A 126 -5.48 15.55 -3.18
N SER A 127 -5.02 15.29 -4.39
CA SER A 127 -5.85 15.09 -5.58
C SER A 127 -5.33 13.93 -6.41
N PRO A 128 -6.23 13.11 -7.00
CA PRO A 128 -5.82 12.10 -7.96
C PRO A 128 -5.02 12.72 -9.12
N LEU A 129 -4.12 11.94 -9.71
CA LEU A 129 -3.37 12.35 -10.91
C LEU A 129 -3.85 11.55 -12.12
N ASN A 130 -3.99 12.22 -13.26
CA ASN A 130 -4.20 11.52 -14.53
C ASN A 130 -2.91 10.78 -14.91
N ILE A 131 -3.05 9.51 -15.28
CA ILE A 131 -1.94 8.65 -15.72
C ILE A 131 -1.22 9.19 -16.97
N ASP A 132 -1.91 9.95 -17.82
CA ASP A 132 -1.33 10.54 -19.03
C ASP A 132 -0.16 11.49 -18.72
N ASN A 133 -0.18 12.10 -17.54
CA ASN A 133 0.84 13.05 -17.07
C ASN A 133 1.97 12.38 -16.27
N LEU A 134 2.01 11.04 -16.25
CA LEU A 134 2.96 10.26 -15.50
C LEU A 134 3.78 9.39 -16.45
N ASP A 135 5.08 9.32 -16.21
CA ASP A 135 5.88 8.24 -16.76
C ASP A 135 5.61 6.98 -15.94
N ILE A 136 5.74 5.82 -16.58
CA ILE A 136 5.44 4.54 -15.95
C ILE A 136 6.64 3.66 -16.19
N GLU A 137 7.18 3.09 -15.12
CA GLU A 137 8.31 2.19 -15.17
C GLU A 137 7.98 0.85 -14.51
N VAL A 138 8.53 -0.23 -15.05
CA VAL A 138 8.39 -1.59 -14.55
C VAL A 138 9.77 -2.10 -14.13
N TYR A 139 9.83 -2.77 -12.99
CA TYR A 139 11.05 -3.40 -12.50
C TYR A 139 11.20 -4.81 -13.09
N ASP A 140 12.29 -5.04 -13.82
CA ASP A 140 12.62 -6.35 -14.38
C ASP A 140 14.11 -6.66 -14.11
N ASN A 141 14.37 -7.74 -13.38
CA ASN A 141 15.73 -8.26 -13.14
C ASN A 141 16.71 -7.21 -12.60
N GLY A 142 16.32 -6.46 -11.57
CA GLY A 142 17.22 -5.51 -10.90
C GLY A 142 17.22 -4.10 -11.47
N LYS A 143 16.39 -3.81 -12.48
CA LYS A 143 16.40 -2.52 -13.19
C LYS A 143 14.99 -2.01 -13.49
N TRP A 144 14.86 -0.70 -13.51
CA TRP A 144 13.66 0.01 -13.96
C TRP A 144 13.69 0.23 -15.48
N TYR A 145 12.60 -0.10 -16.15
CA TYR A 145 12.41 0.12 -17.59
C TYR A 145 11.16 0.95 -17.83
N ASN A 146 11.25 1.92 -18.74
CA ASN A 146 10.07 2.67 -19.18
C ASN A 146 9.09 1.75 -19.88
N LEU A 147 7.83 1.85 -19.47
CA LEU A 147 6.73 1.08 -20.05
C LEU A 147 6.15 1.78 -21.30
N LYS A 148 6.41 3.07 -21.46
CA LYS A 148 6.13 3.80 -22.71
C LYS A 148 7.37 3.73 -23.60
N LYS A 149 7.19 3.27 -24.83
CA LYS A 149 8.23 3.27 -25.87
C LYS A 149 8.46 4.70 -26.39
N GLU A 150 9.50 4.88 -27.20
CA GLU A 150 9.85 6.19 -27.78
C GLU A 150 8.74 6.79 -28.66
N ASP A 151 7.91 5.95 -29.27
CA ASP A 151 6.74 6.34 -30.07
C ASP A 151 5.49 6.65 -29.22
N GLY A 152 5.57 6.49 -27.90
CA GLY A 152 4.49 6.70 -26.95
C GLY A 152 3.58 5.48 -26.77
N GLU A 153 3.78 4.38 -27.50
CA GLU A 153 3.01 3.15 -27.31
C GLU A 153 3.41 2.44 -26.02
N LEU A 154 2.47 1.72 -25.42
CA LEU A 154 2.74 0.89 -24.26
C LEU A 154 3.52 -0.36 -24.68
N ASP A 155 4.61 -0.66 -23.99
CA ASP A 155 5.33 -1.92 -24.11
C ASP A 155 4.53 -3.05 -23.43
N THR A 156 3.59 -3.60 -24.19
CA THR A 156 2.75 -4.72 -23.76
C THR A 156 3.56 -5.98 -23.51
N ASP A 157 4.68 -6.17 -24.19
CA ASP A 157 5.52 -7.37 -24.02
C ASP A 157 6.25 -7.30 -22.68
N LEU A 158 6.82 -6.14 -22.34
CA LEU A 158 7.39 -5.87 -21.03
C LEU A 158 6.33 -6.04 -19.93
N PHE A 159 5.13 -5.47 -20.12
CA PHE A 159 4.03 -5.60 -19.17
C PHE A 159 3.63 -7.05 -18.93
N ASN A 160 3.30 -7.78 -20.01
CA ASN A 160 2.79 -9.15 -19.95
C ASN A 160 3.84 -10.11 -19.40
N LYS A 161 5.10 -10.03 -19.87
CA LYS A 161 6.21 -10.81 -19.30
C LYS A 161 6.32 -10.62 -17.79
N ASN A 162 6.18 -9.38 -17.32
CA ASN A 162 6.29 -9.08 -15.90
C ASN A 162 5.05 -9.48 -15.09
N LEU A 163 3.86 -9.51 -15.70
CA LEU A 163 2.65 -10.03 -15.08
C LEU A 163 2.67 -11.56 -14.98
N GLU A 164 3.06 -12.24 -16.05
CA GLU A 164 3.04 -13.70 -16.17
C GLU A 164 4.01 -14.40 -15.22
N LYS A 165 5.12 -13.75 -14.86
CA LYS A 165 6.08 -14.30 -13.90
C LYS A 165 5.57 -14.26 -12.46
N THR A 166 4.55 -13.46 -12.15
CA THR A 166 4.07 -13.24 -10.78
C THR A 166 3.44 -14.51 -10.18
N PHE A 167 3.58 -14.66 -8.86
CA PHE A 167 2.92 -15.72 -8.12
C PHE A 167 1.40 -15.70 -8.31
N ILE A 168 0.79 -14.51 -8.21
CA ILE A 168 -0.68 -14.39 -8.32
C ILE A 168 -1.20 -14.82 -9.69
N TYR A 169 -0.49 -14.49 -10.77
CA TYR A 169 -0.90 -14.84 -12.13
C TYR A 169 -0.84 -16.36 -12.32
N LYS A 170 0.25 -16.98 -11.90
CA LYS A 170 0.44 -18.44 -11.97
C LYS A 170 -0.63 -19.18 -11.17
N ARG A 171 -0.94 -18.70 -9.96
CA ARG A 171 -2.00 -19.27 -9.12
C ARG A 171 -3.38 -19.10 -9.76
N GLY A 172 -3.67 -17.94 -10.35
CA GLY A 172 -4.91 -17.71 -11.10
C GLY A 172 -5.08 -18.69 -12.26
N LYS A 173 -4.03 -18.86 -13.08
CA LYS A 173 -4.03 -19.80 -14.21
C LYS A 173 -4.20 -21.25 -13.79
N GLU A 174 -3.58 -21.65 -12.68
CA GLU A 174 -3.76 -23.00 -12.12
C GLU A 174 -5.23 -23.25 -11.72
N LEU A 175 -5.87 -22.29 -11.06
CA LEU A 175 -7.27 -22.38 -10.65
C LEU A 175 -8.21 -22.43 -11.86
N GLU A 176 -8.00 -21.59 -12.88
CA GLU A 176 -8.75 -21.63 -14.15
C GLU A 176 -8.68 -23.03 -14.79
N SER A 177 -7.47 -23.62 -14.84
CA SER A 177 -7.27 -24.94 -15.45
C SER A 177 -7.94 -26.10 -14.69
N LYS A 178 -8.13 -25.96 -13.37
CA LYS A 178 -8.84 -26.94 -12.53
C LYS A 178 -10.36 -26.84 -12.68
N ILE A 179 -10.87 -25.68 -13.04
CA ILE A 179 -12.30 -25.47 -13.32
C ILE A 179 -12.64 -25.99 -14.73
N GLU A 180 -11.75 -25.77 -15.71
CA GLU A 180 -11.94 -26.24 -17.10
C GLU A 180 -11.83 -27.76 -17.26
N LYS A 181 -11.05 -28.42 -16.40
CA LYS A 181 -10.98 -29.89 -16.35
C LYS A 181 -11.97 -30.39 -15.29
N PRO A 182 -13.14 -30.96 -15.66
CA PRO A 182 -14.04 -31.53 -14.66
C PRO A 182 -13.27 -32.57 -13.83
N PRO A 183 -13.57 -32.71 -12.53
CA PRO A 183 -12.92 -33.72 -11.70
C PRO A 183 -13.17 -35.10 -12.31
N SER A 184 -12.12 -35.70 -12.87
CA SER A 184 -12.17 -37.05 -13.43
C SER A 184 -12.08 -38.07 -12.30
N ASP A 185 -13.07 -38.08 -11.41
CA ASP A 185 -13.19 -39.15 -10.43
C ASP A 185 -14.01 -40.27 -11.05
N LYS A 186 -13.29 -41.32 -11.44
CA LYS A 186 -13.86 -42.66 -11.59
C LYS A 186 -14.40 -43.07 -10.22
N ILE A 187 -15.69 -42.84 -10.00
CA ILE A 187 -16.42 -43.48 -8.90
C ILE A 187 -16.59 -44.95 -9.32
N ASP A 188 -15.74 -45.82 -8.77
CA ASP A 188 -15.99 -47.27 -8.78
C ASP A 188 -17.26 -47.53 -7.94
N VAL A 189 -18.39 -47.64 -8.63
CA VAL A 189 -19.67 -48.04 -8.04
C VAL A 189 -19.56 -49.50 -7.61
N LYS A 190 -19.11 -49.76 -6.39
CA LYS A 190 -19.52 -50.97 -5.67
C LYS A 190 -20.95 -50.73 -5.16
N LYS A 191 -21.90 -51.43 -5.77
CA LYS A 191 -23.32 -51.49 -5.40
C LYS A 191 -23.51 -51.63 -3.88
N PRO A 192 -24.31 -50.78 -3.22
CA PRO A 192 -24.82 -51.09 -1.89
C PRO A 192 -26.08 -51.97 -2.01
N VAL A 193 -26.15 -52.96 -1.12
CA VAL A 193 -27.33 -53.79 -0.88
C VAL A 193 -28.39 -52.94 -0.17
N VAL A 194 -29.63 -53.10 -0.61
CA VAL A 194 -30.83 -52.40 -0.14
C VAL A 194 -31.20 -52.88 1.26
N GLU A 195 -31.43 -51.97 2.20
CA GLU A 195 -32.34 -52.20 3.32
C GLU A 195 -33.15 -50.91 3.55
N GLU A 196 -34.46 -51.03 3.39
CA GLU A 196 -35.47 -49.98 3.51
C GLU A 196 -35.67 -49.55 4.96
N VAL A 197 -35.71 -48.25 5.27
CA VAL A 197 -36.66 -47.69 6.27
C VAL A 197 -36.98 -46.22 5.98
N LYS A 198 -38.24 -46.01 5.52
CA LYS A 198 -39.18 -44.88 5.66
C LYS A 198 -38.78 -43.44 5.31
N GLU A 199 -39.51 -42.91 4.33
CA GLU A 199 -39.70 -41.48 4.01
C GLU A 199 -40.60 -40.76 5.03
N GLU A 200 -40.23 -39.52 5.40
CA GLU A 200 -41.14 -38.38 5.52
C GLU A 200 -40.42 -37.10 5.04
N PRO A 201 -41.15 -36.08 4.52
CA PRO A 201 -40.57 -35.17 3.54
C PRO A 201 -40.47 -33.69 3.98
N VAL A 202 -39.61 -32.98 3.24
CA VAL A 202 -39.60 -31.54 2.90
C VAL A 202 -38.92 -30.52 3.84
N VAL A 203 -38.12 -29.69 3.14
CA VAL A 203 -37.66 -28.31 3.38
C VAL A 203 -36.38 -28.16 4.21
N GLU A 204 -35.24 -28.20 3.52
CA GLU A 204 -34.05 -27.49 4.00
C GLU A 204 -34.04 -26.10 3.34
N GLU A 205 -34.36 -25.09 4.13
CA GLU A 205 -34.05 -23.69 3.82
C GLU A 205 -32.55 -23.57 3.57
N VAL A 206 -32.19 -23.00 2.43
CA VAL A 206 -30.85 -22.48 2.16
C VAL A 206 -30.61 -21.35 3.16
N LYS A 207 -29.91 -21.63 4.25
CA LYS A 207 -29.24 -20.59 5.03
C LYS A 207 -27.98 -20.21 4.28
N GLU A 208 -28.04 -19.07 3.60
CA GLU A 208 -26.85 -18.30 3.26
C GLU A 208 -26.09 -18.01 4.56
N GLU A 209 -24.89 -18.56 4.71
CA GLU A 209 -23.96 -18.10 5.74
C GLU A 209 -23.50 -16.69 5.35
N PRO A 210 -23.70 -15.67 6.20
CA PRO A 210 -23.19 -14.34 5.92
C PRO A 210 -21.67 -14.35 6.00
N VAL A 211 -21.03 -13.78 4.97
CA VAL A 211 -19.61 -13.42 4.99
C VAL A 211 -19.43 -12.42 6.13
N VAL A 212 -18.86 -12.87 7.24
CA VAL A 212 -18.43 -12.01 8.34
C VAL A 212 -17.12 -11.36 7.89
N GLU A 213 -17.21 -10.11 7.46
CA GLU A 213 -16.06 -9.20 7.48
C GLU A 213 -15.70 -8.97 8.96
N GLU A 214 -14.60 -9.56 9.43
CA GLU A 214 -14.09 -9.26 10.76
C GLU A 214 -13.60 -7.80 10.81
N GLU A 215 -14.30 -6.97 11.56
CA GLU A 215 -13.80 -5.67 12.00
C GLU A 215 -12.55 -5.86 12.88
N PRO A 216 -11.53 -5.00 12.77
CA PRO A 216 -10.35 -5.10 13.63
C PRO A 216 -10.71 -4.76 15.08
N VAL A 217 -10.37 -5.67 15.99
CA VAL A 217 -10.41 -5.51 17.45
C VAL A 217 -9.64 -4.25 17.85
N VAL A 218 -10.34 -3.32 18.49
CA VAL A 218 -9.74 -2.17 19.17
C VAL A 218 -9.27 -2.66 20.53
N GLU A 219 -7.95 -2.76 20.75
CA GLU A 219 -7.41 -2.89 22.11
C GLU A 219 -7.70 -1.57 22.85
N GLU A 220 -8.60 -1.65 23.83
CA GLU A 220 -8.77 -0.63 24.86
C GLU A 220 -7.46 -0.52 25.64
N ILE A 221 -6.70 0.56 25.41
CA ILE A 221 -5.57 0.92 26.25
C ILE A 221 -6.15 1.65 27.45
N GLU A 222 -6.04 1.05 28.63
CA GLU A 222 -6.31 1.70 29.91
C GLU A 222 -5.42 2.95 30.05
N GLU A 223 -6.05 4.10 30.28
CA GLU A 223 -5.35 5.36 30.58
C GLU A 223 -4.65 5.25 31.95
N GLU A 224 -3.32 5.17 31.95
CA GLU A 224 -2.56 5.52 33.16
C GLU A 224 -2.60 7.05 33.36
N PRO A 225 -2.92 7.55 34.56
CA PRO A 225 -2.92 8.99 34.81
C PRO A 225 -1.49 9.52 34.81
N VAL A 226 -1.16 10.35 33.82
CA VAL A 226 0.07 11.14 33.80
C VAL A 226 -0.02 12.19 34.90
N VAL A 227 0.86 12.06 35.90
CA VAL A 227 1.10 13.07 36.93
C VAL A 227 1.65 14.32 36.23
N GLU A 228 0.98 15.45 36.41
CA GLU A 228 1.49 16.77 36.00
C GLU A 228 2.77 17.08 36.79
N GLU A 229 3.94 17.00 36.15
CA GLU A 229 5.13 17.66 36.67
C GLU A 229 5.09 19.13 36.25
N GLU A 230 4.98 20.02 37.24
CA GLU A 230 5.06 21.47 37.10
C GLU A 230 6.40 21.87 36.43
N PRO A 231 6.42 22.91 35.57
CA PRO A 231 7.65 23.38 34.98
C PRO A 231 8.53 24.07 36.04
N VAL A 232 9.72 23.51 36.28
CA VAL A 232 10.80 24.18 37.01
C VAL A 232 11.24 25.39 36.18
N VAL A 233 11.02 26.58 36.74
CA VAL A 233 11.49 27.86 36.20
C VAL A 233 13.00 27.92 36.45
N GLU A 234 13.81 27.82 35.39
CA GLU A 234 15.21 28.24 35.45
C GLU A 234 15.25 29.78 35.52
N GLU A 235 15.57 30.32 36.70
CA GLU A 235 16.00 31.71 36.85
C GLU A 235 17.30 31.92 36.07
N VAL A 236 17.20 32.67 34.98
CA VAL A 236 18.36 33.23 34.29
C VAL A 236 18.81 34.43 35.12
N GLU A 237 19.91 34.27 35.86
CA GLU A 237 20.63 35.41 36.45
C GLU A 237 21.20 36.28 35.31
N GLU A 238 20.65 37.47 35.13
CA GLU A 238 21.24 38.50 34.26
C GLU A 238 22.51 39.06 34.93
N GLU A 239 23.67 38.85 34.29
CA GLU A 239 24.91 39.55 34.65
C GLU A 239 24.76 41.06 34.33
N PRO A 240 25.17 41.98 35.23
CA PRO A 240 25.09 43.41 34.94
C PRO A 240 26.15 43.83 33.92
N VAL A 241 25.69 44.37 32.81
CA VAL A 241 26.51 45.10 31.81
C VAL A 241 27.02 46.38 32.46
N VAL A 242 28.33 46.47 32.68
CA VAL A 242 29.00 47.72 33.09
C VAL A 242 29.14 48.61 31.86
N GLU A 243 28.37 49.68 31.80
CA GLU A 243 28.58 50.79 30.86
C GLU A 243 29.87 51.54 31.25
N GLU A 244 30.89 51.48 30.41
CA GLU A 244 31.98 52.46 30.47
C GLU A 244 31.54 53.74 29.73
N GLU A 245 31.37 54.83 30.49
CA GLU A 245 31.22 56.17 29.95
C GLU A 245 32.55 56.65 29.30
N PRO A 246 32.48 57.43 28.20
CA PRO A 246 33.67 57.96 27.55
C PRO A 246 34.15 59.25 28.25
N VAL A 247 35.44 59.31 28.60
CA VAL A 247 36.16 60.56 28.92
C VAL A 247 37.49 60.59 28.18
#